data_AF-A0AAI8MQ57-F1
#
_entry.id   AF-A0AAI8MQ57-F1
#
_cell.length_a   1.000
_cell.length_b   1.000
_cell.length_c   1.000
_cell.angle_alpha   90.00
_cell.angle_beta   90.00
_cell.angle_gamma   90.00
#
_symmetry.space_group_name_H-M   'P 1'
#
loop_
_entity.id
_entity.type
_entity.pdbx_description
1 polymer ?
#
loop_
_entity_poly.entity_id
_entity_poly.type
_entity_poly.pdbx_seq_one_letter_code
_entity_poly.pdbx_strand_id
1 'polypeptide(L)'
;MFSLSNRRYTGAKTKLLNAIDESILQVFDYKIKKNLSFFDVFGGTGVVSEYFAKKKEFSHIIINDFLHSNFIIYQGFFTQDSVV
;
A
#
# COMPACT_ATOMS: atom_id res chain seq x y z
N MET A 1 -5.71 17.57 6.79
CA MET A 1 -4.96 16.62 5.93
C MET A 1 -5.70 15.29 5.94
N PHE A 2 -6.03 14.72 4.79
CA PHE A 2 -6.76 13.43 4.71
C PHE A 2 -5.77 12.27 4.60
N SER A 3 -6.02 11.15 5.30
CA SER A 3 -5.25 9.91 5.17
C SER A 3 -6.12 8.80 4.58
N LEU A 4 -5.49 7.80 3.95
CA LEU A 4 -6.20 6.62 3.42
C LEU A 4 -6.90 5.83 4.52
N SER A 5 -6.34 5.83 5.74
CA SER A 5 -6.95 5.20 6.92
C SER A 5 -8.28 5.83 7.35
N ASN A 6 -8.57 7.07 6.96
CA ASN A 6 -9.85 7.73 7.24
C ASN A 6 -10.98 7.24 6.33
N ARG A 7 -10.69 6.52 5.24
CA ARG A 7 -11.71 5.96 4.34
C ARG A 7 -12.39 4.77 5.00
N ARG A 8 -13.71 4.86 5.17
CA ARG A 8 -14.53 3.71 5.57
C ARG A 8 -14.63 2.74 4.38
N TYR A 9 -14.13 1.53 4.59
CA TYR A 9 -14.17 0.46 3.60
C TYR A 9 -14.29 -0.87 4.35
N THR A 10 -15.30 -1.66 4.02
CA THR A 10 -15.53 -2.94 4.69
C THR A 10 -14.34 -3.86 4.48
N GLY A 11 -13.77 -4.39 5.57
CA GLY A 11 -12.60 -5.25 5.50
C GLY A 11 -11.26 -4.52 5.33
N ALA A 12 -11.20 -3.19 5.53
CA ALA A 12 -9.94 -2.45 5.55
C ALA A 12 -8.92 -3.05 6.54
N LYS A 13 -7.67 -3.20 6.10
CA LYS A 13 -6.63 -3.91 6.84
C LYS A 13 -5.79 -3.03 7.77
N THR A 14 -6.23 -1.81 8.08
CA THR A 14 -5.48 -0.83 8.88
C THR A 14 -4.99 -1.39 10.22
N LYS A 15 -5.82 -2.19 10.91
CA LYS A 15 -5.45 -2.82 12.20
C LYS A 15 -4.53 -4.04 12.07
N LEU A 16 -4.39 -4.58 10.85
CA LEU A 16 -3.64 -5.82 10.57
C LEU A 16 -2.30 -5.56 9.87
N LEU A 17 -1.93 -4.30 9.63
CA LEU A 17 -0.72 -3.94 8.88
C LEU A 17 0.55 -4.60 9.45
N ASN A 18 0.74 -4.54 10.77
CA ASN A 18 1.91 -5.17 11.42
C ASN A 18 1.89 -6.70 11.29
N ALA A 19 0.73 -7.35 11.45
CA ALA A 19 0.62 -8.79 11.30
C ALA A 19 0.91 -9.25 9.86
N ILE A 20 0.48 -8.47 8.86
CA ILE A 20 0.80 -8.71 7.44
C ILE A 20 2.31 -8.58 7.21
N ASP A 21 2.92 -7.51 7.74
CA ASP A 21 4.36 -7.26 7.66
C ASP A 21 5.19 -8.41 8.23
N GLU A 22 4.84 -8.83 9.46
CA GLU A 22 5.48 -9.95 10.15
C GLU A 22 5.31 -11.26 9.37
N SER A 23 4.13 -11.52 8.82
CA SER A 23 3.86 -12.74 8.04
C SER A 23 4.71 -12.80 6.77
N ILE A 24 4.90 -11.67 6.08
CA ILE A 24 5.77 -11.61 4.90
C ILE A 24 7.24 -11.81 5.31
N LEU A 25 7.69 -11.15 6.39
CA LEU A 25 9.07 -11.29 6.89
C LEU A 25 9.44 -12.73 7.27
N GLN A 26 8.49 -13.50 7.80
CA GLN A 26 8.72 -14.89 8.19
C GLN A 26 9.07 -15.79 7.00
N VAL A 27 8.54 -15.50 5.82
CA VAL A 27 8.77 -16.32 4.60
C VAL A 27 9.76 -15.67 3.64
N PHE A 28 9.94 -14.35 3.74
CA PHE A 28 10.79 -13.56 2.87
C PHE A 28 11.36 -12.36 3.64
N ASP A 29 12.63 -12.48 4.07
CA ASP A 29 13.34 -11.38 4.73
C ASP A 29 13.67 -10.27 3.71
N TYR A 30 12.69 -9.40 3.46
CA TYR A 30 12.83 -8.29 2.53
C TYR A 30 13.75 -7.18 3.08
N LYS A 31 14.06 -7.16 4.39
CA LYS A 31 14.89 -6.11 5.04
C LYS A 31 16.33 -6.11 4.57
N ILE A 32 16.84 -7.27 4.12
CA ILE A 32 18.18 -7.41 3.55
C ILE A 32 18.21 -7.19 2.03
N LYS A 33 17.08 -6.84 1.42
CA LYS A 33 16.92 -6.61 -0.01
C LYS A 33 16.74 -5.11 -0.30
N LYS A 34 16.83 -4.75 -1.58
CA LYS A 34 16.64 -3.37 -2.06
C LYS A 34 15.92 -3.41 -3.40
N ASN A 35 15.31 -2.27 -3.76
CA ASN A 35 14.67 -2.06 -5.04
C ASN A 35 13.56 -3.09 -5.35
N LEU A 36 12.78 -3.46 -4.33
CA LEU A 36 11.69 -4.41 -4.47
C LEU A 36 10.43 -3.76 -5.04
N SER A 37 9.60 -4.58 -5.67
CA SER A 37 8.23 -4.23 -6.05
C SER A 37 7.25 -4.89 -5.09
N PHE A 38 6.30 -4.12 -4.54
CA PHE A 38 5.17 -4.67 -3.80
C PHE A 38 3.93 -4.67 -4.70
N PHE A 39 3.24 -5.81 -4.82
CA PHE A 39 2.03 -5.92 -5.60
C PHE A 39 0.81 -6.17 -4.70
N ASP A 40 -0.02 -5.14 -4.55
CA ASP A 40 -1.29 -5.19 -3.84
C ASP A 40 -2.42 -5.51 -4.83
N VAL A 41 -2.72 -6.80 -4.97
CA VAL A 41 -3.67 -7.31 -5.98
C VAL A 41 -5.10 -6.82 -5.74
N PHE A 42 -5.46 -6.56 -4.47
CA PHE A 42 -6.80 -6.15 -4.05
C PHE A 42 -6.69 -4.95 -3.10
N GLY A 43 -6.32 -3.79 -3.66
CA GLY A 43 -5.90 -2.61 -2.91
C GLY A 43 -6.96 -2.07 -1.95
N GLY A 44 -8.25 -2.11 -2.30
CA GLY A 44 -9.33 -1.61 -1.46
C GLY A 44 -9.09 -0.14 -1.07
N THR A 45 -8.83 0.11 0.21
CA THR A 45 -8.46 1.48 0.66
C THR A 45 -7.10 1.94 0.17
N GLY A 46 -6.18 1.04 -0.17
CA GLY A 46 -4.77 1.33 -0.45
C GLY A 46 -3.89 1.40 0.79
N VAL A 47 -4.41 1.10 2.00
CA VAL A 47 -3.63 1.24 3.25
C VAL A 47 -2.47 0.25 3.37
N VAL A 48 -2.58 -0.94 2.75
CA VAL A 48 -1.48 -1.91 2.72
C VAL A 48 -0.38 -1.41 1.79
N SER A 49 -0.75 -1.02 0.56
CA SER A 49 0.14 -0.34 -0.39
C SER A 49 0.87 0.86 0.23
N GLU A 50 0.16 1.77 0.91
CA GLU A 50 0.77 2.93 1.58
C GLU A 50 1.77 2.50 2.67
N TYR A 51 1.45 1.47 3.44
CA TYR A 51 2.32 0.96 4.49
C TYR A 51 3.64 0.43 3.93
N PHE A 52 3.60 -0.33 2.82
CA PHE A 52 4.82 -0.84 2.17
C PHE A 52 5.55 0.22 1.35
N ALA A 53 4.84 1.22 0.79
CA ALA A 53 5.46 2.36 0.11
C ALA A 53 6.40 3.17 1.00
N LYS A 54 6.12 3.23 2.32
CA LYS A 54 6.94 3.94 3.30
C LYS A 54 8.20 3.18 3.72
N LYS A 55 8.36 1.93 3.28
CA LYS A 55 9.53 1.09 3.59
C LYS A 55 10.58 1.26 2.51
N LYS A 56 11.80 1.61 2.91
CA LYS A 56 12.94 1.92 2.01
C LYS A 56 13.35 0.76 1.09
N GLU A 57 12.96 -0.47 1.42
CA GLU A 57 13.27 -1.67 0.66
C GLU A 57 12.48 -1.76 -0.65
N PHE A 58 11.32 -1.10 -0.71
CA PHE A 58 10.40 -1.11 -1.85
C PHE A 58 10.52 0.21 -2.64
N SER A 59 10.85 0.09 -3.91
CA SER A 59 10.97 1.23 -4.84
C SER A 59 9.75 1.38 -5.75
N HIS A 60 8.98 0.30 -5.92
CA HIS A 60 7.82 0.29 -6.78
C HIS A 60 6.64 -0.34 -6.05
N ILE A 61 5.48 0.29 -6.17
CA ILE A 61 4.22 -0.20 -5.61
C ILE A 61 3.25 -0.34 -6.78
N ILE A 62 2.74 -1.55 -6.98
CA ILE A 62 1.73 -1.86 -8.00
C ILE A 62 0.44 -2.12 -7.24
N ILE A 63 -0.60 -1.36 -7.56
CA ILE A 63 -1.90 -1.47 -6.89
C ILE A 63 -2.94 -1.84 -7.94
N ASN A 64 -3.71 -2.88 -7.67
CA ASN A 64 -4.84 -3.30 -8.49
C ASN A 64 -6.13 -3.35 -7.65
N ASP A 65 -7.25 -3.02 -8.28
CA ASP A 65 -8.59 -3.20 -7.74
C ASP A 65 -9.58 -3.29 -8.91
N PHE A 66 -10.69 -4.03 -8.75
CA PHE A 66 -11.75 -4.08 -9.76
C PHE A 66 -12.58 -2.80 -9.81
N LEU A 67 -12.69 -2.08 -8.69
CA LEU A 67 -13.48 -0.87 -8.62
C LEU A 67 -12.68 0.32 -9.15
N HIS A 68 -13.04 0.83 -10.32
CA HIS A 68 -12.41 2.01 -10.91
C HIS A 68 -12.42 3.24 -9.98
N SER A 69 -13.43 3.37 -9.11
CA SER A 69 -13.48 4.44 -8.11
C SER A 69 -12.28 4.41 -7.15
N ASN A 70 -11.78 3.23 -6.81
CA ASN A 70 -10.57 3.09 -6.01
C ASN A 70 -9.33 3.56 -6.78
N PHE A 71 -9.22 3.26 -8.09
CA PHE A 71 -8.14 3.75 -8.94
C PHE A 71 -8.06 5.29 -8.93
N ILE A 72 -9.17 5.99 -9.11
CA ILE A 72 -9.20 7.47 -9.07
C ILE A 72 -8.73 8.00 -7.71
N ILE A 73 -9.12 7.34 -6.61
CA ILE A 73 -8.68 7.72 -5.27
C ILE A 73 -7.18 7.48 -5.11
N TYR A 74 -6.63 6.39 -5.63
CA TYR A 74 -5.19 6.12 -5.59
C TYR A 74 -4.40 7.23 -6.29
N GLN A 75 -4.84 7.66 -7.48
CA GLN A 75 -4.24 8.81 -8.14
C GLN A 75 -4.26 10.03 -7.22
N GLY A 76 -5.41 10.33 -6.62
CA GLY A 76 -5.57 11.45 -5.70
C GLY A 76 -4.67 11.40 -4.46
N PHE A 77 -4.33 10.24 -3.91
CA PHE A 77 -3.52 10.11 -2.69
C PHE A 77 -2.03 9.84 -2.93
N PHE A 78 -1.68 9.15 -4.02
CA PHE A 78 -0.32 8.67 -4.28
C PHE A 78 0.43 9.43 -5.38
N THR A 79 -0.25 10.24 -6.20
CA THR A 79 0.40 10.99 -7.29
C THR A 79 0.57 12.47 -7.02
N GLN A 80 0.31 12.93 -5.77
CA GLN A 80 0.43 14.34 -5.39
C GLN A 80 1.89 14.83 -5.32
N ASP A 81 2.89 13.94 -5.30
CA ASP A 81 4.31 14.29 -5.18
C ASP A 81 4.99 14.60 -6.53
N SER A 82 4.24 14.76 -7.62
CA SER A 82 4.78 15.09 -8.95
C SER A 82 4.64 16.57 -9.35
N VAL A 83 4.26 17.47 -8.44
CA VAL A 83 4.11 18.90 -8.74
C VAL A 83 5.27 19.69 -8.12
N VAL A 84 6.28 19.92 -8.99
CA VAL A 84 7.49 20.77 -8.91
C VAL A 84 8.71 20.17 -8.20
#